data_AF-A0A5B9DI19-F1
#
_entry.id   AF-A0A5B9DI19-F1
#
_cell.length_a   1.000
_cell.length_b   1.000
_cell.length_c   1.000
_cell.angle_alpha   90.00
_cell.angle_beta   90.00
_cell.angle_gamma   90.00
#
_symmetry.space_group_name_H-M   'P 1'
#
loop_
_entity.id
_entity.type
_entity.pdbx_description
1 polymer ?
#
loop_
_entity_poly.entity_id
_entity_poly.type
_entity_poly.pdbx_seq_one_letter_code
_entity_poly.pdbx_strand_id
1 'polypeptide(L)'
;MAEDSVAQDQLRAFIERIERMEEEKAAIAADIREIYAEAKGNGFDTKVLRQVVKIRKQDHNERMEQEAILDLYLSALGMQAAPPEDM
;
A
#
# COMPACT_ATOMS: atom_id res chain seq x y z
N MET A 1 30.58 -15.58 31.69
CA MET A 1 31.61 -15.38 30.63
C MET A 1 31.32 -16.18 29.36
N ALA A 2 30.86 -17.44 29.39
CA ALA A 2 30.47 -18.17 28.17
C ALA A 2 29.06 -17.82 27.65
N GLU A 3 28.08 -17.61 28.55
CA GLU A 3 26.70 -17.23 28.19
C GLU A 3 26.60 -15.83 27.56
N ASP A 4 27.40 -14.86 28.03
CA ASP A 4 27.45 -13.51 27.45
C ASP A 4 27.93 -13.52 25.99
N SER A 5 28.86 -14.42 25.65
CA SER A 5 29.36 -14.56 24.26
C SER A 5 28.25 -15.07 23.34
N VAL A 6 27.50 -16.09 23.76
CA VAL A 6 26.41 -16.66 22.95
C VAL A 6 25.28 -15.63 22.75
N ALA A 7 24.94 -14.86 23.79
CA ALA A 7 23.94 -13.80 23.68
C ALA A 7 24.37 -12.66 22.73
N GLN A 8 25.66 -12.30 22.75
CA GLN A 8 26.23 -11.31 21.83
C GLN A 8 26.23 -11.79 20.38
N ASP A 9 26.55 -13.06 20.14
CA ASP A 9 26.56 -13.65 18.79
C ASP A 9 25.14 -13.73 18.21
N GLN A 10 24.14 -14.09 19.03
CA GLN A 10 22.74 -14.09 18.61
C GLN A 10 22.23 -12.69 18.28
N LEU A 11 22.56 -11.69 19.11
CA LEU A 11 22.21 -10.30 18.85
C LEU A 11 22.81 -9.80 17.53
N ARG A 12 24.09 -10.10 17.29
CA ARG A 12 24.78 -9.75 16.04
C ARG A 12 24.08 -10.40 14.83
N ALA A 13 23.75 -11.69 14.91
CA ALA A 13 23.07 -12.40 13.84
C ALA A 13 21.67 -11.81 13.55
N PHE A 14 20.93 -11.34 14.55
CA PHE A 14 19.66 -10.64 14.33
C PHE A 14 19.86 -9.30 13.63
N ILE A 15 20.83 -8.49 14.07
CA ILE A 15 21.13 -7.18 13.49
C ILE A 15 21.51 -7.33 12.01
N GLU A 16 22.48 -8.19 11.70
CA GLU A 16 22.95 -8.40 10.32
C GLU A 16 21.80 -8.84 9.39
N ARG A 17 20.90 -9.70 9.89
CA ARG A 17 19.72 -10.13 9.14
C ARG A 17 18.75 -8.97 8.91
N ILE A 18 18.53 -8.12 9.91
CA ILE A 18 17.63 -6.95 9.79
C ILE A 18 18.21 -5.93 8.82
N GLU A 19 19.51 -5.63 8.91
CA GLU A 19 20.18 -4.68 8.02
C GLU A 19 20.07 -5.12 6.56
N ARG A 20 20.30 -6.40 6.27
CA ARG A 20 20.08 -6.95 4.92
C ARG A 20 18.62 -6.78 4.45
N MET A 21 17.64 -7.02 5.32
CA MET A 21 16.22 -6.83 4.97
C MET A 21 15.87 -5.35 4.73
N GLU A 22 16.48 -4.42 5.47
CA GLU A 22 16.30 -2.98 5.25
C GLU A 22 16.94 -2.52 3.93
N GLU A 23 18.10 -3.07 3.55
CA GLU A 23 18.71 -2.84 2.24
C GLU A 23 17.81 -3.34 1.09
N GLU A 24 17.32 -4.58 1.18
CA GLU A 24 16.40 -5.15 0.19
C GLU A 24 15.10 -4.32 0.08
N LYS A 25 14.54 -3.90 1.22
CA LYS A 25 13.37 -3.02 1.27
C LYS A 25 13.64 -1.66 0.63
N ALA A 26 14.85 -1.10 0.83
CA ALA A 26 15.23 0.17 0.22
C ALA A 26 15.36 0.05 -1.32
N ALA A 27 15.94 -1.04 -1.81
CA ALA A 27 16.02 -1.34 -3.24
C ALA A 27 14.63 -1.49 -3.86
N ILE A 28 13.75 -2.31 -3.26
CA ILE A 28 12.36 -2.48 -3.73
C ILE A 28 11.62 -1.14 -3.71
N ALA A 29 11.82 -0.32 -2.68
CA ALA A 29 11.20 1.00 -2.62
C ALA A 29 11.72 1.94 -3.72
N ALA A 30 12.98 1.83 -4.13
CA ALA A 30 13.52 2.57 -5.27
C ALA A 30 12.86 2.12 -6.59
N ASP A 31 12.80 0.81 -6.85
CA ASP A 31 12.16 0.25 -8.05
C ASP A 31 10.70 0.70 -8.17
N ILE A 32 9.95 0.67 -7.06
CA ILE A 32 8.56 1.16 -7.02
C ILE A 32 8.48 2.64 -7.40
N ARG A 33 9.43 3.48 -6.94
CA ARG A 33 9.46 4.91 -7.29
C ARG A 33 9.74 5.11 -8.77
N GLU A 34 10.63 4.32 -9.36
CA GLU A 34 10.94 4.37 -10.79
C GLU A 34 9.71 4.02 -11.63
N ILE A 35 8.95 2.98 -11.27
CA ILE A 35 7.69 2.61 -11.93
C ILE A 35 6.68 3.77 -11.89
N TYR A 36 6.51 4.41 -10.73
CA TYR A 36 5.62 5.58 -10.64
C TYR A 36 6.14 6.78 -11.44
N ALA A 37 7.46 6.97 -11.53
CA ALA A 37 8.06 8.02 -12.34
C ALA A 37 7.84 7.77 -13.84
N GLU A 38 8.02 6.53 -14.30
CA GLU A 38 7.71 6.11 -15.66
C GLU A 38 6.23 6.33 -15.99
N ALA A 39 5.32 5.88 -15.11
CA ALA A 39 3.89 6.11 -15.28
C ALA A 39 3.55 7.61 -15.40
N LYS A 40 4.22 8.47 -14.60
CA LYS A 40 4.07 9.92 -14.72
C LYS A 40 4.56 10.45 -16.07
N GLY A 41 5.71 9.96 -16.55
CA GLY A 41 6.26 10.31 -17.87
C GLY A 41 5.33 9.91 -19.02
N ASN A 42 4.60 8.80 -18.85
CA ASN A 42 3.59 8.30 -19.78
C ASN A 42 2.21 8.98 -19.63
N GLY A 43 2.09 9.99 -18.76
CA GLY A 43 0.88 10.79 -18.61
C GLY A 43 -0.15 10.28 -17.59
N PHE A 44 0.18 9.26 -16.78
CA PHE A 44 -0.73 8.77 -15.75
C PHE A 44 -0.67 9.61 -14.46
N ASP A 45 -1.83 9.77 -13.80
CA ASP A 45 -1.89 10.36 -12.46
C ASP A 45 -1.42 9.35 -11.40
N THR A 46 -0.19 9.54 -10.93
CA THR A 46 0.42 8.70 -9.89
C THR A 46 -0.31 8.72 -8.54
N LYS A 47 -1.06 9.77 -8.19
CA LYS A 47 -1.86 9.80 -6.96
C LYS A 47 -3.03 8.82 -7.08
N VAL A 48 -3.72 8.83 -8.21
CA VAL A 48 -4.82 7.90 -8.50
C VAL A 48 -4.30 6.46 -8.55
N LEU A 49 -3.15 6.22 -9.21
CA LEU A 49 -2.54 4.88 -9.22
C LEU A 49 -2.24 4.35 -7.82
N ARG A 50 -1.69 5.18 -6.91
CA ARG A 50 -1.46 4.79 -5.51
C ARG A 50 -2.76 4.44 -4.79
N GLN A 51 -3.84 5.17 -5.05
CA GLN A 51 -5.15 4.86 -4.51
C GLN A 51 -5.67 3.51 -5.04
N VAL A 52 -5.53 3.24 -6.34
CA VAL A 52 -5.89 1.96 -6.94
C VAL A 52 -5.11 0.81 -6.29
N VAL A 53 -3.79 0.95 -6.11
CA VAL A 53 -2.97 -0.07 -5.44
C VAL A 53 -3.43 -0.28 -3.99
N LYS A 54 -3.79 0.78 -3.26
CA LYS A 54 -4.32 0.68 -1.90
C LYS A 54 -5.65 -0.09 -1.89
N ILE A 55 -6.59 0.25 -2.78
CA ILE A 55 -7.88 -0.44 -2.90
C ILE A 55 -7.69 -1.92 -3.22
N ARG A 56 -6.76 -2.24 -4.13
CA ARG A 56 -6.45 -3.64 -4.52
C ARG A 56 -5.79 -4.47 -3.42
N LYS A 57 -5.25 -3.83 -2.38
CA LYS A 57 -4.66 -4.50 -1.21
C LYS A 57 -5.67 -4.77 -0.10
N GLN A 58 -6.84 -4.13 -0.14
CA GLN A 58 -7.90 -4.37 0.85
C GLN A 58 -8.55 -5.74 0.61
N ASP A 59 -9.04 -6.35 1.68
CA ASP A 59 -9.85 -7.55 1.56
C ASP A 59 -11.13 -7.25 0.75
N HIS A 60 -11.56 -8.20 -0.08
CA HIS A 60 -12.70 -8.00 -0.97
C HIS A 60 -13.99 -7.77 -0.19
N ASN A 61 -14.22 -8.54 0.88
CA ASN A 61 -15.45 -8.42 1.66
C ASN A 61 -15.47 -7.12 2.45
N GLU A 62 -14.36 -6.76 3.09
CA GLU A 62 -14.23 -5.46 3.79
C GLU A 62 -14.47 -4.29 2.83
N ARG A 63 -13.96 -4.39 1.60
CA ARG A 63 -14.18 -3.37 0.57
C ARG A 63 -15.66 -3.27 0.19
N MET A 64 -16.33 -4.39 -0.06
CA MET A 64 -17.74 -4.42 -0.43
C MET A 64 -18.63 -3.85 0.68
N GLU A 65 -18.33 -4.16 1.94
CA GLU A 65 -19.05 -3.61 3.10
C GLU A 65 -18.86 -2.09 3.19
N GLN A 66 -17.63 -1.60 3.03
CA GLN A 66 -17.35 -0.15 3.02
C GLN A 66 -18.03 0.58 1.86
N GLU A 67 -18.05 -0.02 0.66
CA GLU A 67 -18.74 0.52 -0.51
C GLU A 67 -20.25 0.61 -0.27
N ALA A 68 -20.87 -0.42 0.32
CA ALA A 68 -22.30 -0.39 0.65
C ALA A 68 -22.66 0.71 1.67
N ILE A 69 -21.82 0.90 2.69
CA ILE A 69 -22.00 1.97 3.70
C ILE A 69 -21.79 3.35 3.06
N LEU A 70 -20.77 3.50 2.22
CA LEU A 70 -20.49 4.74 1.51
C LEU A 70 -21.67 5.13 0.62
N ASP A 71 -22.21 4.20 -0.16
CA ASP A 71 -23.37 4.42 -1.02
C ASP A 71 -24.60 4.86 -0.21
N LEU A 72 -24.85 4.22 0.94
CA LEU A 72 -25.93 4.64 1.84
C LEU A 72 -25.76 6.09 2.30
N TYR A 73 -24.54 6.49 2.69
CA TYR A 73 -24.26 7.85 3.15
C TYR A 73 -24.34 8.87 2.02
N LEU A 74 -23.80 8.57 0.84
CA LEU A 74 -23.90 9.44 -0.33
C LEU A 74 -25.35 9.61 -0.77
N SER A 75 -26.14 8.53 -0.74
CA SER A 75 -27.57 8.58 -1.01
C SER A 75 -28.31 9.50 -0.03
N ALA A 76 -28.05 9.34 1.28
CA ALA A 76 -28.64 10.17 2.32
C ALA A 76 -28.26 11.66 2.19
N LEU A 77 -27.09 11.95 1.63
CA LEU A 77 -26.61 13.32 1.37
C LEU A 77 -27.05 13.86 0.00
N GLY A 78 -27.78 13.09 -0.82
CA GLY A 78 -28.15 13.50 -2.18
C GLY A 78 -26.97 13.61 -3.14
N MET A 79 -25.86 12.93 -2.84
CA MET A 79 -24.60 12.97 -3.59
C MET A 79 -24.39 11.71 -4.47
N GLN A 80 -25.38 10.82 -4.57
CA GLN A 80 -25.34 9.75 -5.56
C GLN A 80 -25.25 10.38 -6.94
N ALA A 81 -24.26 9.96 -7.74
CA ALA A 81 -24.18 10.36 -9.13
C ALA A 81 -25.54 10.08 -9.75
N ALA A 82 -26.25 11.14 -10.16
CA ALA A 82 -27.51 10.97 -10.87
C ALA A 82 -27.23 9.96 -12.01
N PRO A 83 -28.09 8.94 -12.21
CA PRO A 83 -28.02 8.19 -13.45
C PRO A 83 -28.03 9.21 -14.59
N PRO A 84 -27.29 9.00 -15.69
CA PRO A 84 -27.37 9.92 -16.82
C PRO A 84 -28.85 10.10 -17.16
N GLU A 85 -29.36 11.31 -16.98
CA GLU A 85 -30.66 11.74 -17.49
C GLU A 85 -30.51 11.70 -19.00
N ASP A 86 -30.68 10.52 -19.61
CA ASP A 86 -30.92 10.25 -21.04
C ASP A 86 -30.64 8.76 -21.33
N MET A 87 -31.52 7.86 -20.86
CA MET A 87 -31.88 6.59 -21.54
C MET A 87 -33.35 6.27 -21.30
#